data_AF-A0A820HZI6-F1
#
_entry.id   AF-A0A820HZI6-F1
#
_cell.length_a   1.000
_cell.length_b   1.000
_cell.length_c   1.000
_cell.angle_alpha   90.00
_cell.angle_beta   90.00
_cell.angle_gamma   90.00
#
_symmetry.space_group_name_H-M   'P 1'
#
loop_
_entity.id
_entity.type
_entity.pdbx_description
1 polymer ?
#
loop_
_entity_poly.entity_id
_entity_poly.type
_entity_poly.pdbx_seq_one_letter_code
_entity_poly.pdbx_strand_id
1 'polypeptide(L)'
;QEKAATIVCSIHQPQSKIFDLFDSLILLKAGNVIYQGSRKQAMEVFRAAGFPCPLYTNPADHFLDVITPPKSNSMGGGNTLSLKQQAAIDSALINAQSPVDIDLNMGVDKRLVQMNDVQPHPTWIKQVQVLLQRNFQEQFRQSKVIIISLIQTILIAVLIGTVFLNIGNTQTSIVRRGPVLFFCAVNQGIFDALMVINSFPVERALTLRERASGTYFASAYFTAKIIADTLVQIPVPIIFSCIVYFLVGFHYTTAKFFIFTLFMLLCSIASTSLALMVSAICKTTDMSVTVLPMALEVSRLFGGF
;
A
#
# COMPACT_ATOMS: atom_id res chain seq x y z
N GLN A 1 8.78 27.30 -24.11
CA GLN A 1 7.55 27.63 -23.36
C GLN A 1 7.73 27.09 -21.95
N GLU A 2 8.05 27.96 -20.99
CA GLU A 2 7.93 27.57 -19.58
C GLU A 2 6.45 27.35 -19.28
N LYS A 3 6.10 26.13 -18.86
CA LYS A 3 4.74 25.84 -18.41
C LYS A 3 4.52 26.66 -17.13
N ALA A 4 3.56 27.58 -17.15
CA ALA A 4 3.11 28.27 -15.95
C ALA A 4 2.49 27.23 -15.00
N ALA A 5 3.26 26.83 -13.98
CA ALA A 5 2.84 25.87 -12.97
C ALA A 5 3.04 26.48 -11.58
N THR A 6 1.99 26.44 -10.76
CA THR A 6 2.09 26.81 -9.35
C THR A 6 2.64 25.63 -8.58
N ILE A 7 3.84 25.78 -8.00
CA ILE A 7 4.49 24.75 -7.20
C ILE A 7 4.34 25.13 -5.72
N VAL A 8 3.71 24.25 -4.95
CA VAL A 8 3.65 24.36 -3.49
C VAL A 8 4.40 23.18 -2.91
N CYS A 9 5.45 23.44 -2.12
CA CYS A 9 6.24 22.41 -1.48
C CYS A 9 6.49 22.76 -0.01
N SER A 10 6.50 21.74 0.84
CA SER A 10 7.07 21.83 2.19
C SER A 10 8.50 21.31 2.16
N ILE A 11 9.45 22.09 2.69
CA ILE A 11 10.85 21.69 2.77
C ILE A 11 11.32 21.79 4.21
N HIS A 12 11.94 20.71 4.68
CA HIS A 12 12.66 20.70 5.94
C HIS A 12 14.12 21.11 5.69
N GLN A 13 14.55 22.24 6.25
CA GLN A 13 15.95 22.72 6.22
C GLN A 13 16.56 22.83 4.80
N PRO A 14 16.07 23.74 3.94
CA PRO A 14 16.66 23.93 2.61
C PRO A 14 18.07 24.50 2.71
N GLN A 15 18.98 24.02 1.85
CA GLN A 15 20.28 24.67 1.66
C GLN A 15 20.11 26.11 1.16
N SER A 16 21.05 27.00 1.49
CA SER A 16 20.95 28.43 1.11
C SER A 16 20.77 28.66 -0.39
N LYS A 17 21.42 27.84 -1.24
CA LYS A 17 21.26 27.90 -2.70
C LYS A 17 19.83 27.61 -3.15
N ILE A 18 19.13 26.71 -2.46
CA ILE A 18 17.73 26.36 -2.74
C ILE A 18 16.82 27.45 -2.22
N PHE A 19 17.15 28.03 -1.06
CA PHE A 19 16.39 29.13 -0.46
C PHE A 19 16.29 30.34 -1.40
N ASP A 20 17.36 30.64 -2.15
CA ASP A 20 17.37 31.73 -3.12
C ASP A 20 16.44 31.53 -4.33
N LEU A 21 15.99 30.29 -4.58
CA LEU A 21 15.08 29.95 -5.68
C LEU A 21 13.60 30.18 -5.35
N PHE A 22 13.23 30.48 -4.10
CA PHE A 22 11.82 30.66 -3.72
C PHE A 22 11.31 32.08 -3.99
N ASP A 23 10.16 32.17 -4.65
CA ASP A 23 9.44 33.41 -4.87
C ASP A 23 8.66 33.87 -3.62
N SER A 24 8.00 32.93 -2.96
CA SER A 24 7.13 33.13 -1.80
C SER A 24 7.40 32.11 -0.71
N LEU A 25 7.28 32.53 0.55
CA LEU A 25 7.50 31.73 1.74
C LEU A 25 6.27 31.75 2.63
N ILE A 26 5.97 30.59 3.22
CA ILE A 26 4.97 30.43 4.29
C ILE A 26 5.66 29.73 5.45
N LEU A 27 5.72 30.38 6.61
CA LEU A 27 6.26 29.81 7.85
C LEU A 27 5.13 29.45 8.80
N LEU A 28 5.13 28.20 9.26
CA LEU A 28 4.11 27.65 10.15
C LEU A 28 4.73 27.22 11.47
N LYS A 29 4.05 27.51 12.58
CA LYS A 29 4.39 27.01 13.93
C LYS A 29 3.12 26.53 14.63
N ALA A 30 3.10 25.26 15.04
CA ALA A 30 1.99 24.64 15.77
C ALA A 30 0.59 24.88 15.13
N GLY A 31 0.52 24.92 13.79
CA GLY A 31 -0.71 25.16 13.02
C GLY A 31 -1.04 26.63 12.75
N ASN A 32 -0.27 27.57 13.29
CA ASN A 32 -0.44 29.00 13.05
C ASN A 32 0.54 29.51 11.98
N VAL A 33 0.08 30.41 11.11
CA VAL A 33 0.93 31.11 10.14
C VAL A 33 1.66 32.25 10.83
N ILE A 34 2.99 32.19 10.85
CA ILE A 34 3.85 33.23 11.43
C ILE A 34 4.31 34.23 10.38
N TYR A 35 4.51 33.77 9.15
CA TYR A 35 4.93 34.61 8.04
C TYR A 35 4.35 34.09 6.74
N GLN A 36 3.85 35.01 5.92
CA GLN A 36 3.44 34.76 4.54
C GLN A 36 3.86 35.95 3.68
N GLY A 37 4.65 35.72 2.64
CA GLY A 37 5.10 36.80 1.76
C GLY A 37 6.33 36.43 0.93
N SER A 38 6.90 37.41 0.23
CA SER A 38 8.09 37.18 -0.58
C SER A 38 9.33 36.93 0.28
N ARG A 39 10.23 36.07 -0.19
CA ARG A 39 11.53 35.81 0.46
C ARG A 39 12.29 37.08 0.88
N LYS A 40 12.28 38.12 0.05
CA LYS A 40 12.98 39.39 0.33
C LYS A 40 12.36 40.14 1.51
N GLN A 41 11.03 40.17 1.56
CA GLN A 41 10.28 40.80 2.64
C GLN A 41 10.46 40.04 3.96
N ALA A 42 10.63 38.72 3.91
CA ALA A 42 10.88 37.91 5.10
C ALA A 42 12.10 38.41 5.88
N MET A 43 13.21 38.66 5.18
CA MET A 43 14.43 39.17 5.82
C MET A 43 14.23 40.53 6.50
N GLU A 44 13.42 41.41 5.91
CA GLU A 44 13.11 42.73 6.46
C GLU A 44 12.21 42.64 7.71
N VAL A 45 11.19 41.77 7.67
CA VAL A 45 10.26 41.55 8.79
C VAL A 45 10.98 40.94 9.99
N PHE A 46 11.84 39.93 9.78
CA PHE A 46 12.63 39.35 10.86
C PHE A 46 13.65 40.33 11.43
N ARG A 47 14.24 41.20 10.59
CA ARG A 47 15.10 42.30 11.06
C ARG A 47 14.32 43.31 11.90
N ALA A 48 13.10 43.68 11.48
CA ALA A 48 12.24 44.61 12.21
C ALA A 48 11.75 44.03 13.54
N ALA A 49 11.53 42.71 13.61
CA ALA A 49 11.18 41.99 14.83
C ALA A 49 12.35 41.81 15.82
N GLY A 50 13.56 42.30 15.49
CA GLY A 50 14.73 42.27 16.38
C GLY A 50 15.63 41.05 16.24
N PHE A 51 15.43 40.23 15.20
CA PHE A 51 16.24 39.03 14.93
C PHE A 51 16.95 39.15 13.57
N PRO A 52 18.02 39.94 13.45
CA PRO A 52 18.80 40.01 12.21
C PRO A 52 19.54 38.69 11.96
N CYS A 53 19.46 38.18 10.73
CA CYS A 53 20.19 36.98 10.33
C CYS A 53 21.71 37.23 10.43
N PRO A 54 22.48 36.38 11.13
CA PRO A 54 23.94 36.51 11.20
C PRO A 54 24.63 36.34 9.84
N LEU A 55 25.79 36.98 9.70
CA LEU A 55 26.65 36.80 8.52
C LEU A 55 27.15 35.34 8.45
N TYR A 56 27.09 34.75 7.26
CA TYR A 56 27.46 33.35 6.98
C TYR A 56 26.53 32.27 7.56
N THR A 57 25.34 32.64 8.03
CA THR A 57 24.30 31.67 8.43
C THR A 57 23.26 31.52 7.33
N ASN A 58 22.73 30.30 7.18
CA ASN A 58 21.62 30.04 6.27
C ASN A 58 20.34 30.73 6.78
N PRO A 59 19.72 31.63 5.99
CA PRO A 59 18.51 32.33 6.43
C PRO A 59 17.34 31.39 6.78
N ALA A 60 17.22 30.27 6.07
CA ALA A 60 16.16 29.30 6.33
C ALA A 60 16.31 28.62 7.70
N ASP A 61 17.53 28.25 8.09
CA ASP A 61 17.82 27.65 9.39
C ASP A 61 17.60 28.68 10.50
N HIS A 62 18.07 29.91 10.30
CA HIS A 62 17.84 31.01 11.23
C HIS A 62 16.34 31.27 11.46
N PHE A 63 15.51 31.28 10.41
CA PHE A 63 14.06 31.43 10.57
C PHE A 63 13.44 30.29 11.36
N LEU A 64 13.87 29.04 11.11
CA LEU A 64 13.38 27.87 11.84
C LEU A 64 13.81 27.90 13.32
N ASP A 65 15.03 28.31 13.62
CA ASP A 65 15.56 28.43 14.99
C ASP A 65 14.83 29.52 15.79
N VAL A 66 14.50 30.65 15.15
CA VAL A 66 13.75 31.74 15.78
C VAL A 66 12.31 31.32 16.09
N ILE A 67 11.63 30.64 15.16
CA ILE A 67 10.23 30.21 15.38
C ILE A 67 10.13 28.95 16.25
N THR A 68 11.14 28.08 16.23
CA THR A 68 11.19 26.82 16.98
C THR A 68 12.51 26.71 17.73
N PRO A 69 12.67 27.44 18.86
CA PRO A 69 13.87 27.28 19.66
C PRO A 69 13.96 25.83 20.16
N PRO A 70 15.17 25.23 20.16
CA PRO A 70 15.33 23.86 20.60
C PRO A 70 14.86 23.70 22.05
N LYS A 71 13.98 22.72 22.29
CA LYS A 71 13.66 22.27 23.64
C LYS A 71 14.90 21.53 24.17
N SER A 72 15.81 22.25 24.81
CA SER A 72 16.87 21.60 25.58
C SER A 72 16.23 20.83 26.74
N ASN A 73 16.28 19.50 26.65
CA ASN A 73 16.41 18.69 27.85
C ASN A 73 17.72 19.12 28.52
N SER A 74 17.59 19.85 29.63
CA SER A 74 18.49 19.93 30.79
C SER A 74 20.01 19.77 30.55
N MET A 75 20.75 20.79 31.01
CA MET A 75 22.20 20.88 31.27
C MET A 75 23.03 21.67 30.23
N GLY A 76 22.83 22.98 30.22
CA GLY A 76 23.74 23.94 29.59
C GLY A 76 23.15 25.33 29.61
N GLY A 77 23.58 26.19 30.54
CA GLY A 77 23.04 27.53 30.72
C GLY A 77 23.27 28.42 29.49
N GLY A 78 22.18 28.74 28.78
CA GLY A 78 22.16 29.71 27.69
C GLY A 78 20.71 30.10 27.38
N ASN A 79 20.32 31.30 27.84
CA ASN A 79 19.05 32.01 27.61
C ASN A 79 17.80 31.20 27.25
N THR A 80 17.10 30.77 28.29
CA THR A 80 15.70 30.33 28.25
C THR A 80 14.80 31.44 27.70
N LEU A 81 14.38 31.38 26.43
CA LEU A 81 13.26 32.19 25.94
C LEU A 81 11.97 31.62 26.54
N SER A 82 11.54 32.21 27.65
CA SER A 82 10.27 31.91 28.34
C SER A 82 9.12 31.87 27.34
N LEU A 83 8.15 30.97 27.53
CA LEU A 83 6.94 30.85 26.70
C LEU A 83 6.22 32.19 26.48
N LYS A 84 6.32 33.13 27.44
CA LYS A 84 5.81 34.50 27.32
C LYS A 84 6.57 35.34 26.29
N GLN A 85 7.88 35.16 26.18
CA GLN A 85 8.73 35.82 25.20
C GLN A 85 8.53 35.23 23.81
N GLN A 86 8.24 33.92 23.70
CA GLN A 86 7.86 33.29 22.43
C GLN A 86 6.51 33.82 21.90
N ALA A 87 5.50 33.98 22.77
CA ALA A 87 4.24 34.60 22.40
C ALA A 87 4.41 36.09 22.01
N ALA A 88 5.34 36.80 22.64
CA ALA A 88 5.70 38.17 22.28
C ALA A 88 6.43 38.26 20.92
N ILE A 89 7.29 37.29 20.59
CA ILE A 89 7.96 37.19 19.29
C ILE A 89 6.96 36.84 18.20
N ASP A 90 6.08 35.86 18.45
CA ASP A 90 5.04 35.46 17.50
C ASP A 90 4.08 36.63 17.23
N SER A 91 3.66 37.36 18.27
CA SER A 91 2.84 38.57 18.11
C SER A 91 3.58 39.75 17.49
N ALA A 92 4.89 39.92 17.75
CA ALA A 92 5.70 40.94 17.09
C ALA A 92 5.91 40.63 15.60
N LEU A 93 6.08 39.36 15.23
CA LEU A 93 6.19 38.93 13.83
C LEU A 93 4.86 39.09 13.09
N ILE A 94 3.73 38.76 13.73
CA ILE A 94 2.40 38.98 13.17
C ILE A 94 2.10 40.49 13.03
N ASN A 95 2.47 41.31 14.02
CA ASN A 95 2.26 42.76 13.96
C ASN A 95 3.23 43.49 13.01
N ALA A 96 4.42 42.92 12.77
CA ALA A 96 5.40 43.42 11.80
C ALA A 96 5.11 42.98 10.36
N GLN A 97 4.14 42.10 10.15
CA GLN A 97 3.61 41.86 8.80
C GLN A 97 2.89 43.13 8.34
N SER A 98 3.42 43.76 7.29
CA SER A 98 2.57 44.56 6.42
C SER A 98 1.40 43.69 5.98
N PRO A 99 0.15 44.20 5.93
CA PRO A 99 -0.96 43.43 5.40
C PRO A 99 -0.52 42.87 4.05
N VAL A 100 -0.57 41.54 3.88
CA VAL A 100 -0.40 40.95 2.56
C VAL A 100 -1.45 41.64 1.71
N ASP A 101 -1.03 42.43 0.72
CA ASP A 101 -1.97 43.09 -0.17
C ASP A 101 -2.86 41.99 -0.74
N ILE A 102 -4.10 41.95 -0.25
CA ILE A 102 -5.14 41.12 -0.82
C ILE A 102 -5.39 41.82 -2.15
N ASP A 103 -4.70 41.38 -3.19
CA ASP A 103 -5.00 41.82 -4.54
C ASP A 103 -6.47 41.47 -4.77
N LEU A 104 -7.36 42.46 -4.71
CA LEU A 104 -8.79 42.25 -4.94
C LEU A 104 -9.04 41.79 -6.38
N ASN A 105 -8.02 41.85 -7.25
CA ASN A 105 -8.02 41.24 -8.58
C ASN A 105 -7.60 39.77 -8.59
N MET A 106 -7.29 39.15 -7.44
CA MET A 106 -7.13 37.69 -7.30
C MET A 106 -8.45 36.92 -7.50
N GLY A 107 -9.54 37.63 -7.84
CA GLY A 107 -10.80 37.09 -8.35
C GLY A 107 -11.24 37.71 -9.69
N VAL A 108 -10.44 38.59 -10.31
CA VAL A 108 -10.65 38.90 -11.73
C VAL A 108 -10.14 37.70 -12.47
N ASP A 109 -11.05 36.93 -13.07
CA ASP A 109 -10.78 35.76 -13.89
C ASP A 109 -9.67 36.08 -14.91
N LYS A 110 -8.41 35.88 -14.52
CA LYS A 110 -7.26 35.82 -15.42
C LYS A 110 -7.34 34.48 -16.14
N ARG A 111 -8.48 34.24 -16.83
CA ARG A 111 -8.86 33.03 -17.55
C ARG A 111 -8.00 31.86 -17.09
N LEU A 112 -8.08 31.54 -15.79
CA LEU A 112 -7.38 30.40 -15.24
C LEU A 112 -7.87 29.28 -16.13
N VAL A 113 -6.95 28.72 -16.91
CA VAL A 113 -7.22 27.58 -17.79
C VAL A 113 -8.16 26.69 -16.99
N GLN A 114 -9.43 26.64 -17.43
CA GLN A 114 -10.52 26.11 -16.63
C GLN A 114 -10.02 24.79 -16.04
N MET A 115 -10.27 24.54 -14.76
CA MET A 115 -10.02 23.21 -14.16
C MET A 115 -10.75 22.07 -14.91
N ASN A 116 -11.51 22.37 -15.96
CA ASN A 116 -11.93 21.47 -17.02
C ASN A 116 -10.78 20.84 -17.85
N ASP A 117 -9.53 21.30 -17.72
CA ASP A 117 -8.35 20.63 -18.27
C ASP A 117 -7.84 19.47 -17.40
N VAL A 118 -8.55 19.13 -16.31
CA VAL A 118 -8.46 17.80 -15.73
C VAL A 118 -8.97 16.83 -16.79
N GLN A 119 -8.02 16.22 -17.51
CA GLN A 119 -8.25 15.12 -18.44
C GLN A 119 -9.41 14.25 -17.94
N PRO A 120 -10.47 14.02 -18.75
CA PRO A 120 -11.60 13.22 -18.30
C PRO A 120 -11.07 11.89 -17.76
N HIS A 121 -11.48 11.54 -16.54
CA HIS A 121 -11.05 10.27 -15.94
C HIS A 121 -11.29 9.14 -16.95
N PRO A 122 -10.26 8.31 -17.22
CA PRO A 122 -10.41 7.23 -18.17
C PRO A 122 -11.59 6.34 -17.76
N THR A 123 -12.34 5.84 -18.73
CA THR A 123 -13.50 4.98 -18.48
C THR A 123 -13.13 3.81 -17.59
N TRP A 124 -14.06 3.34 -16.75
CA TRP A 124 -13.83 2.26 -15.81
C TRP A 124 -13.21 1.02 -16.46
N ILE A 125 -13.68 0.66 -17.67
CA ILE A 125 -13.14 -0.46 -18.45
C ILE A 125 -11.67 -0.25 -18.81
N LYS A 126 -11.29 0.97 -19.21
CA LYS A 126 -9.90 1.28 -19.54
C LYS A 126 -9.01 1.21 -18.29
N GLN A 127 -9.51 1.66 -17.14
CA GLN A 127 -8.81 1.50 -15.86
C GLN A 127 -8.58 0.02 -15.54
N VAL A 128 -9.63 -0.80 -15.63
CA VAL A 128 -9.53 -2.25 -15.39
C VAL A 128 -8.53 -2.89 -16.35
N GLN A 129 -8.57 -2.59 -17.65
CA GLN A 129 -7.64 -3.17 -18.64
C GLN A 129 -6.18 -2.85 -18.33
N VAL A 130 -5.87 -1.58 -18.02
CA VAL A 130 -4.50 -1.14 -17.72
C VAL A 130 -4.02 -1.76 -16.40
N LEU A 131 -4.87 -1.77 -15.38
CA LEU A 131 -4.56 -2.38 -14.09
C LEU A 131 -4.39 -3.89 -14.23
N LEU A 132 -5.18 -4.55 -15.06
CA LEU A 132 -5.08 -5.99 -15.31
C LEU A 132 -3.73 -6.32 -15.96
N GLN A 133 -3.34 -5.56 -16.98
CA GLN A 133 -2.02 -5.71 -17.61
C GLN A 133 -0.88 -5.49 -16.62
N ARG A 134 -0.99 -4.47 -15.74
CA ARG A 134 -0.01 -4.21 -14.67
C ARG A 134 0.09 -5.41 -13.72
N ASN A 135 -1.04 -5.88 -13.18
CA ASN A 135 -1.07 -7.01 -12.25
C ASN A 135 -0.46 -8.28 -12.88
N PHE A 136 -0.79 -8.59 -14.13
CA PHE A 136 -0.17 -9.71 -14.83
C PHE A 136 1.35 -9.55 -14.97
N GLN A 137 1.81 -8.37 -15.37
CA GLN A 137 3.24 -8.12 -15.49
C GLN A 137 3.97 -8.23 -14.14
N GLU A 138 3.36 -7.76 -13.05
CA GLU A 138 3.90 -7.90 -11.70
C GLU A 138 4.02 -9.37 -11.30
N GLN A 139 3.00 -10.18 -11.55
CA GLN A 139 3.01 -11.62 -11.27
C GLN A 139 4.08 -12.36 -12.10
N PHE A 140 4.14 -12.12 -13.41
CA PHE A 140 5.14 -12.76 -14.26
C PHE A 140 6.58 -12.31 -13.94
N ARG A 141 6.79 -11.07 -13.49
CA ARG A 141 8.12 -10.63 -13.01
C ARG A 141 8.57 -11.39 -11.76
N GLN A 142 7.62 -11.86 -10.95
CA GLN A 142 7.88 -12.73 -9.81
C GLN A 142 7.95 -14.23 -10.20
N SER A 143 8.45 -14.54 -11.40
CA SER A 143 8.59 -15.92 -11.92
C SER A 143 9.23 -16.90 -10.94
N LYS A 144 10.19 -16.46 -10.12
CA LYS A 144 10.84 -17.31 -9.11
C LYS A 144 9.84 -17.86 -8.08
N VAL A 145 8.91 -17.02 -7.64
CA VAL A 145 7.87 -17.41 -6.67
C VAL A 145 6.94 -18.45 -7.29
N ILE A 146 6.52 -18.23 -8.54
CA ILE A 146 5.68 -19.17 -9.29
C ILE A 146 6.39 -20.52 -9.47
N ILE A 147 7.67 -20.52 -9.84
CA ILE A 147 8.45 -21.75 -10.02
C ILE A 147 8.59 -22.52 -8.69
N ILE A 148 8.91 -21.82 -7.60
CA ILE A 148 9.03 -22.45 -6.27
C ILE A 148 7.69 -23.05 -5.83
N SER A 149 6.59 -22.32 -6.03
CA SER A 149 5.24 -22.81 -5.74
C SER A 149 4.92 -24.08 -6.53
N LEU A 150 5.20 -24.10 -7.84
CA LEU A 150 4.99 -25.28 -8.68
C LEU A 150 5.79 -26.50 -8.22
N ILE A 151 7.08 -26.32 -7.90
CA ILE A 151 7.93 -27.41 -7.37
C ILE A 151 7.36 -27.94 -6.06
N GLN A 152 6.98 -27.04 -5.15
CA GLN A 152 6.39 -27.39 -3.87
C GLN A 152 5.07 -28.17 -4.03
N THR A 153 4.19 -27.73 -4.94
CA THR A 153 2.93 -28.42 -5.25
C THR A 153 3.18 -29.84 -5.76
N ILE A 154 4.16 -30.02 -6.66
CA ILE A 154 4.53 -31.34 -7.18
C ILE A 154 5.03 -32.25 -6.05
N LEU A 155 5.91 -31.75 -5.19
CA LEU A 155 6.44 -32.52 -4.06
C LEU A 155 5.33 -32.99 -3.12
N ILE A 156 4.40 -32.11 -2.77
CA ILE A 156 3.30 -32.47 -1.87
C ILE A 156 2.30 -33.40 -2.56
N ALA A 157 2.01 -33.20 -3.84
CA ALA A 157 1.17 -34.09 -4.62
C ALA A 157 1.73 -35.52 -4.66
N VAL A 158 3.04 -35.66 -4.87
CA VAL A 158 3.73 -36.96 -4.84
C VAL A 158 3.72 -37.56 -3.44
N LEU A 159 3.95 -36.76 -2.40
CA LEU A 159 3.90 -37.24 -1.01
C LEU A 159 2.52 -37.80 -0.66
N ILE A 160 1.45 -37.02 -0.89
CA ILE A 160 0.07 -37.47 -0.61
C ILE A 160 -0.27 -38.68 -1.49
N GLY A 161 0.08 -38.65 -2.77
CA GLY A 161 -0.19 -39.74 -3.71
C GLY A 161 0.54 -41.05 -3.36
N THR A 162 1.76 -40.98 -2.82
CA THR A 162 2.54 -42.16 -2.41
C THR A 162 2.08 -42.74 -1.08
N VAL A 163 1.68 -41.90 -0.12
CA VAL A 163 1.12 -42.36 1.17
C VAL A 163 -0.17 -43.17 0.95
N PHE A 164 -1.00 -42.74 0.00
CA PHE A 164 -2.28 -43.40 -0.33
C PHE A 164 -2.22 -44.13 -1.68
N LEU A 165 -1.06 -44.73 -1.99
CA LEU A 165 -0.84 -45.35 -3.30
C LEU A 165 -1.84 -46.48 -3.55
N ASN A 166 -2.55 -46.36 -4.67
CA ASN A 166 -3.50 -47.35 -5.20
C ASN A 166 -4.46 -47.92 -4.13
N ILE A 167 -5.41 -47.09 -3.70
CA ILE A 167 -6.34 -47.38 -2.59
C ILE A 167 -7.14 -48.68 -2.78
N GLY A 168 -7.35 -49.15 -4.01
CA GLY A 168 -8.14 -50.34 -4.30
C GLY A 168 -9.65 -50.16 -4.10
N ASN A 169 -10.39 -51.28 -4.20
CA ASN A 169 -11.86 -51.32 -4.14
C ASN A 169 -12.41 -52.22 -3.01
N THR A 170 -11.62 -52.42 -1.94
CA THR A 170 -11.99 -53.30 -0.82
C THR A 170 -12.66 -52.50 0.30
N GLN A 171 -13.29 -53.16 1.27
CA GLN A 171 -13.90 -52.49 2.44
C GLN A 171 -12.92 -51.59 3.21
N THR A 172 -11.65 -52.00 3.31
CA THR A 172 -10.55 -51.22 3.92
C THR A 172 -10.24 -49.94 3.12
N SER A 173 -10.53 -49.92 1.83
CA SER A 173 -10.35 -48.76 0.94
C SER A 173 -11.34 -47.64 1.28
N ILE A 174 -12.56 -47.96 1.75
CA ILE A 174 -13.57 -46.95 2.11
C ILE A 174 -13.07 -46.06 3.25
N VAL A 175 -12.44 -46.67 4.26
CA VAL A 175 -11.87 -45.95 5.41
C VAL A 175 -10.71 -45.03 4.99
N ARG A 176 -9.97 -45.39 3.92
CA ARG A 176 -8.84 -44.59 3.41
C ARG A 176 -9.28 -43.46 2.46
N ARG A 177 -10.46 -43.56 1.83
CA ARG A 177 -10.98 -42.57 0.86
C ARG A 177 -11.36 -41.23 1.50
N GLY A 178 -11.91 -41.25 2.72
CA GLY A 178 -12.23 -40.02 3.45
C GLY A 178 -10.99 -39.17 3.76
N PRO A 179 -9.99 -39.74 4.47
CA PRO A 179 -8.75 -39.03 4.82
C PRO A 179 -7.99 -38.50 3.60
N VAL A 180 -7.87 -39.26 2.50
CA VAL A 180 -7.12 -38.77 1.33
C VAL A 180 -7.79 -37.54 0.70
N LEU A 181 -9.12 -37.52 0.59
CA LEU A 181 -9.86 -36.37 0.06
C LEU A 181 -9.75 -35.16 0.99
N PHE A 182 -9.81 -35.39 2.31
CA PHE A 182 -9.60 -34.36 3.32
C PHE A 182 -8.19 -33.76 3.23
N PHE A 183 -7.13 -34.58 3.20
CA PHE A 183 -5.76 -34.10 3.07
C PHE A 183 -5.54 -33.31 1.77
N CYS A 184 -6.13 -33.73 0.66
CA CYS A 184 -6.07 -32.98 -0.60
C CYS A 184 -6.72 -31.60 -0.47
N ALA A 185 -7.94 -31.54 0.08
CA ALA A 185 -8.66 -30.28 0.25
C ALA A 185 -7.93 -29.30 1.19
N VAL A 186 -7.42 -29.80 2.32
CA VAL A 186 -6.68 -28.98 3.30
C VAL A 186 -5.40 -28.39 2.70
N ASN A 187 -4.70 -29.16 1.88
CA ASN A 187 -3.44 -28.73 1.29
C ASN A 187 -3.62 -27.68 0.17
N GLN A 188 -4.76 -27.72 -0.53
CA GLN A 188 -4.99 -26.95 -1.76
C GLN A 188 -5.03 -25.41 -1.56
N GLY A 189 -5.22 -24.95 -0.33
CA GLY A 189 -5.36 -23.52 -0.02
C GLY A 189 -4.28 -22.91 0.86
N ILE A 190 -3.54 -23.73 1.63
CA ILE A 190 -2.73 -23.22 2.74
C ILE A 190 -1.54 -22.35 2.26
N PHE A 191 -0.83 -22.77 1.22
CA PHE A 191 0.36 -22.07 0.76
C PHE A 191 0.02 -20.79 0.00
N ASP A 192 -0.99 -20.85 -0.86
CA ASP A 192 -1.46 -19.67 -1.58
C ASP A 192 -2.03 -18.62 -0.62
N ALA A 193 -2.74 -19.04 0.42
CA ALA A 193 -3.23 -18.15 1.48
C ALA A 193 -2.08 -17.45 2.24
N LEU A 194 -1.00 -18.19 2.54
CA LEU A 194 0.22 -17.63 3.15
C LEU A 194 1.00 -16.72 2.19
N MET A 195 0.93 -16.92 0.88
CA MET A 195 1.54 -16.01 -0.08
C MET A 195 0.80 -14.67 -0.10
N VAL A 196 -0.53 -14.72 -0.21
CA VAL A 196 -1.41 -13.54 -0.24
C VAL A 196 -1.24 -12.66 1.01
N ILE A 197 -1.09 -13.27 2.18
CA ILE A 197 -1.01 -12.52 3.44
C ILE A 197 0.25 -11.67 3.57
N ASN A 198 1.32 -12.07 2.89
CA ASN A 198 2.59 -11.35 2.88
C ASN A 198 2.67 -10.31 1.76
N SER A 199 2.01 -10.55 0.62
CA SER A 199 2.07 -9.64 -0.54
C SER A 199 1.02 -8.52 -0.48
N PHE A 200 -0.21 -8.84 -0.08
CA PHE A 200 -1.34 -7.92 -0.19
C PHE A 200 -1.20 -6.64 0.66
N PRO A 201 -0.70 -6.66 1.92
CA PRO A 201 -0.57 -5.44 2.72
C PRO A 201 0.38 -4.40 2.12
N VAL A 202 1.47 -4.85 1.48
CA VAL A 202 2.43 -3.98 0.79
C VAL A 202 1.79 -3.31 -0.42
N GLU A 203 1.07 -4.09 -1.22
CA GLU A 203 0.33 -3.61 -2.40
C GLU A 203 -0.81 -2.67 -2.01
N ARG A 204 -1.50 -2.94 -0.90
CA ARG A 204 -2.54 -2.08 -0.34
C ARG A 204 -2.00 -0.68 0.00
N ALA A 205 -0.81 -0.59 0.58
CA ALA A 205 -0.21 0.71 0.92
C ALA A 205 0.06 1.55 -0.35
N LEU A 206 0.55 0.91 -1.42
CA LEU A 206 0.74 1.55 -2.72
C LEU A 206 -0.60 2.05 -3.28
N THR A 207 -1.62 1.19 -3.27
CA THR A 207 -2.92 1.50 -3.89
C THR A 207 -3.69 2.57 -3.13
N LEU A 208 -3.57 2.64 -1.79
CA LEU A 208 -4.12 3.75 -1.02
C LEU A 208 -3.48 5.09 -1.41
N ARG A 209 -2.17 5.10 -1.67
CA ARG A 209 -1.46 6.29 -2.16
C ARG A 209 -1.90 6.69 -3.56
N GLU A 210 -2.00 5.74 -4.49
CA GLU A 210 -2.47 5.98 -5.87
C GLU A 210 -3.94 6.44 -5.91
N ARG A 211 -4.75 5.98 -4.96
CA ARG A 211 -6.14 6.45 -4.81
C ARG A 211 -6.22 7.85 -4.22
N ALA A 212 -5.33 8.21 -3.29
CA ALA A 212 -5.26 9.58 -2.75
C ALA A 212 -4.89 10.61 -3.83
N SER A 213 -4.16 10.21 -4.88
CA SER A 213 -3.88 11.03 -6.06
C SER A 213 -5.00 11.01 -7.13
N GLY A 214 -6.14 10.37 -6.87
CA GLY A 214 -7.28 10.34 -7.79
C GLY A 214 -7.05 9.52 -9.07
N THR A 215 -6.11 8.57 -9.08
CA THR A 215 -5.67 7.90 -10.31
C THR A 215 -6.68 6.86 -10.84
N TYR A 216 -7.39 6.13 -9.97
CA TYR A 216 -8.38 5.11 -10.37
C TYR A 216 -9.38 4.78 -9.25
N PHE A 217 -10.51 4.14 -9.62
CA PHE A 217 -11.53 3.67 -8.67
C PHE A 217 -11.10 2.40 -7.92
N ALA A 218 -11.54 2.26 -6.67
CA ALA A 218 -11.27 1.05 -5.86
C ALA A 218 -11.79 -0.22 -6.54
N SER A 219 -13.02 -0.16 -7.07
CA SER A 219 -13.66 -1.29 -7.75
C SER A 219 -12.86 -1.74 -8.96
N ALA A 220 -12.35 -0.81 -9.77
CA ALA A 220 -11.54 -1.13 -10.94
C ALA A 220 -10.27 -1.91 -10.56
N TYR A 221 -9.60 -1.50 -9.48
CA TYR A 221 -8.42 -2.18 -8.97
C TYR A 221 -8.73 -3.57 -8.43
N PHE A 222 -9.74 -3.71 -7.55
CA PHE A 222 -10.08 -5.01 -6.98
C PHE A 222 -10.53 -6.00 -8.06
N THR A 223 -11.32 -5.57 -9.04
CA THR A 223 -11.73 -6.42 -10.16
C THR A 223 -10.54 -6.86 -10.99
N ALA A 224 -9.66 -5.93 -11.39
CA ALA A 224 -8.45 -6.28 -12.15
C ALA A 224 -7.54 -7.24 -11.39
N LYS A 225 -7.35 -7.01 -10.09
CA LYS A 225 -6.51 -7.85 -9.23
C LYS A 225 -7.07 -9.26 -9.08
N ILE A 226 -8.35 -9.41 -8.72
CA ILE A 226 -8.98 -10.72 -8.54
C ILE A 226 -8.90 -11.54 -9.84
N ILE A 227 -9.14 -10.91 -10.99
CA ILE A 227 -9.05 -11.60 -12.29
C ILE A 227 -7.62 -12.06 -12.58
N ALA A 228 -6.62 -11.18 -12.40
CA ALA A 228 -5.22 -11.52 -12.62
C ALA A 228 -4.75 -12.65 -11.69
N ASP A 229 -5.01 -12.51 -10.39
CA ASP A 229 -4.58 -13.47 -9.37
C ASP A 229 -5.25 -14.83 -9.59
N THR A 230 -6.55 -14.85 -9.88
CA THR A 230 -7.28 -16.10 -10.16
C THR A 230 -6.71 -16.81 -11.38
N LEU A 231 -6.45 -16.09 -12.48
CA LEU A 231 -5.94 -16.69 -13.71
C LEU A 231 -4.53 -17.27 -13.54
N VAL A 232 -3.68 -16.62 -12.75
CA VAL A 232 -2.34 -17.13 -12.43
C VAL A 232 -2.40 -18.34 -11.50
N GLN A 233 -3.43 -18.45 -10.65
CA GLN A 233 -3.57 -19.54 -9.67
C GLN A 233 -4.11 -20.84 -10.30
N ILE A 234 -4.89 -20.79 -11.38
CA ILE A 234 -5.53 -21.97 -12.03
C ILE A 234 -4.58 -23.16 -12.31
N PRO A 235 -3.35 -22.98 -12.82
CA PRO A 235 -2.47 -24.11 -13.14
C PRO A 235 -2.08 -24.97 -11.93
N VAL A 236 -2.01 -24.39 -10.73
CA VAL A 236 -1.51 -25.07 -9.52
C VAL A 236 -2.45 -26.22 -9.07
N PRO A 237 -3.77 -26.00 -8.84
CA PRO A 237 -4.72 -27.08 -8.55
C PRO A 237 -4.82 -28.14 -9.65
N ILE A 238 -4.65 -27.73 -10.93
CA ILE A 238 -4.73 -28.66 -12.06
C ILE A 238 -3.55 -29.62 -12.03
N ILE A 239 -2.33 -29.12 -11.86
CA ILE A 239 -1.12 -29.95 -11.78
C ILE A 239 -1.19 -30.87 -10.56
N PHE A 240 -1.62 -30.35 -9.41
CA PHE A 240 -1.84 -31.15 -8.20
C PHE A 240 -2.83 -32.30 -8.47
N SER A 241 -3.97 -32.00 -9.09
CA SER A 241 -5.01 -32.98 -9.40
C SER A 241 -4.52 -34.04 -10.39
N CYS A 242 -3.78 -33.64 -11.42
CA CYS A 242 -3.18 -34.56 -12.40
C CYS A 242 -2.16 -35.53 -11.78
N ILE A 243 -1.53 -35.20 -10.66
CA ILE A 243 -0.57 -36.09 -10.01
C ILE A 243 -1.28 -36.99 -9.00
N VAL A 244 -2.02 -36.39 -8.07
CA VAL A 244 -2.66 -37.12 -6.96
C VAL A 244 -3.72 -38.08 -7.47
N TYR A 245 -4.54 -37.67 -8.43
CA TYR A 245 -5.69 -38.47 -8.87
C TYR A 245 -5.27 -39.83 -9.43
N PHE A 246 -4.20 -39.84 -10.22
CA PHE A 246 -3.67 -41.06 -10.84
C PHE A 246 -2.81 -41.88 -9.87
N LEU A 247 -2.03 -41.25 -8.98
CA LEU A 247 -1.24 -41.96 -7.97
C LEU A 247 -2.10 -42.69 -6.93
N VAL A 248 -3.16 -42.04 -6.45
CA VAL A 248 -4.09 -42.63 -5.48
C VAL A 248 -4.93 -43.75 -6.10
N GLY A 249 -5.10 -43.74 -7.43
CA GLY A 249 -5.90 -44.73 -8.15
C GLY A 249 -7.40 -44.51 -7.99
N PHE A 250 -7.85 -43.25 -8.12
CA PHE A 250 -9.30 -42.98 -8.18
C PHE A 250 -9.93 -43.57 -9.46
N HIS A 251 -11.26 -43.57 -9.52
CA HIS A 251 -11.97 -44.16 -10.65
C HIS A 251 -11.62 -43.43 -11.96
N TYR A 252 -11.05 -44.14 -12.95
CA TYR A 252 -10.58 -43.57 -14.23
C TYR A 252 -11.66 -43.04 -15.19
N THR A 253 -12.82 -42.62 -14.69
CA THR A 253 -13.86 -41.97 -15.47
C THR A 253 -13.55 -40.48 -15.67
N THR A 254 -13.45 -40.03 -16.92
CA THR A 254 -13.11 -38.64 -17.27
C THR A 254 -13.99 -37.60 -16.57
N ALA A 255 -15.30 -37.83 -16.48
CA ALA A 255 -16.22 -36.92 -15.81
C ALA A 255 -15.88 -36.73 -14.31
N LYS A 256 -15.48 -37.81 -13.63
CA LYS A 256 -15.13 -37.77 -12.19
C LYS A 256 -13.81 -37.03 -11.96
N PHE A 257 -12.86 -37.15 -12.89
CA PHE A 257 -11.62 -36.39 -12.85
C PHE A 257 -11.86 -34.87 -12.95
N PHE A 258 -12.73 -34.44 -13.87
CA PHE A 258 -13.05 -33.01 -14.01
C PHE A 258 -13.82 -32.48 -12.80
N ILE A 259 -14.74 -33.25 -12.21
CA ILE A 259 -15.43 -32.87 -10.97
C ILE A 259 -14.42 -32.70 -9.82
N PHE A 260 -13.48 -33.64 -9.68
CA PHE A 260 -12.43 -33.55 -8.66
C PHE A 260 -11.53 -32.32 -8.87
N THR A 261 -11.09 -32.08 -10.11
CA THR A 261 -10.24 -30.93 -10.44
C THR A 261 -10.97 -29.60 -10.22
N LEU A 262 -12.24 -29.52 -10.59
CA LEU A 262 -13.09 -28.35 -10.32
C LEU A 262 -13.25 -28.11 -8.81
N PHE A 263 -13.48 -29.18 -8.03
CA PHE A 263 -13.57 -29.08 -6.59
C PHE A 263 -12.27 -28.55 -5.96
N MET A 264 -11.11 -29.05 -6.41
CA MET A 264 -9.81 -28.55 -5.96
C MET A 264 -9.59 -27.08 -6.34
N LEU A 265 -9.97 -26.69 -7.55
CA LEU A 265 -9.91 -25.29 -7.99
C LEU A 265 -10.76 -24.37 -7.11
N LEU A 266 -12.02 -24.75 -6.85
CA LEU A 266 -12.92 -23.99 -5.99
C LEU A 266 -12.41 -23.88 -4.55
N CYS A 267 -11.83 -24.96 -4.00
CA CYS A 267 -11.23 -24.95 -2.68
C CYS A 267 -10.03 -23.99 -2.60
N SER A 268 -9.19 -23.97 -3.64
CA SER A 268 -8.04 -23.06 -3.75
C SER A 268 -8.49 -21.59 -3.78
N ILE A 269 -9.49 -21.26 -4.61
CA ILE A 269 -10.05 -19.90 -4.73
C ILE A 269 -10.75 -19.47 -3.43
N ALA A 270 -11.45 -20.38 -2.76
CA ALA A 270 -12.10 -20.08 -1.49
C ALA A 270 -11.07 -19.74 -0.39
N SER A 271 -9.96 -20.49 -0.34
CA SER A 271 -8.89 -20.25 0.62
C SER A 271 -8.17 -18.92 0.39
N THR A 272 -7.85 -18.58 -0.86
CA THR A 272 -7.24 -17.28 -1.19
C THR A 272 -8.19 -16.11 -0.96
N SER A 273 -9.48 -16.29 -1.22
CA SER A 273 -10.51 -15.29 -0.89
C SER A 273 -10.59 -15.03 0.61
N LEU A 274 -10.53 -16.09 1.44
CA LEU A 274 -10.48 -15.96 2.89
C LEU A 274 -9.20 -15.23 3.34
N ALA A 275 -8.06 -15.55 2.73
CA ALA A 275 -6.79 -14.89 3.02
C ALA A 275 -6.80 -13.39 2.67
N LEU A 276 -7.37 -13.03 1.50
CA LEU A 276 -7.56 -11.63 1.11
C LEU A 276 -8.46 -10.89 2.09
N MET A 277 -9.56 -11.51 2.53
CA MET A 277 -10.47 -10.93 3.53
C MET A 277 -9.75 -10.66 4.85
N VAL A 278 -9.02 -11.63 5.39
CA VAL A 278 -8.23 -11.45 6.63
C VAL A 278 -7.17 -10.36 6.46
N SER A 279 -6.47 -10.34 5.32
CA SER A 279 -5.44 -9.35 5.00
C SER A 279 -6.00 -7.94 4.81
N ALA A 280 -7.27 -7.82 4.40
CA ALA A 280 -7.95 -6.52 4.29
C ALA A 280 -8.38 -5.97 5.66
N ILE A 281 -8.80 -6.84 6.57
CA ILE A 281 -9.25 -6.47 7.94
C ILE A 281 -8.05 -6.09 8.81
N CYS A 282 -6.98 -6.86 8.76
CA CYS A 282 -5.77 -6.61 9.54
C CYS A 282 -4.97 -5.42 8.99
N LYS A 283 -4.35 -4.65 9.89
CA LYS A 283 -3.53 -3.47 9.54
C LYS A 283 -2.06 -3.80 9.33
N THR A 284 -1.57 -4.89 9.91
CA THR A 284 -0.18 -5.33 9.83
C THR A 284 -0.10 -6.78 9.36
N THR A 285 0.97 -7.11 8.66
CA THR A 285 1.27 -8.49 8.20
C THR A 285 1.30 -9.47 9.36
N ASP A 286 1.86 -9.08 10.50
CA ASP A 286 2.04 -9.95 11.66
C ASP A 286 0.70 -10.36 12.29
N MET A 287 -0.25 -9.43 12.35
CA MET A 287 -1.61 -9.72 12.82
C MET A 287 -2.36 -10.59 11.80
N SER A 288 -2.12 -10.41 10.51
CA SER A 288 -2.73 -11.26 9.50
C SER A 288 -2.21 -12.70 9.59
N VAL A 289 -0.90 -12.89 9.69
CA VAL A 289 -0.24 -14.21 9.79
C VAL A 289 -0.69 -15.01 11.02
N THR A 290 -1.09 -14.35 12.10
CA THR A 290 -1.62 -15.02 13.30
C THR A 290 -3.09 -15.39 13.17
N VAL A 291 -3.91 -14.55 12.53
CA VAL A 291 -5.36 -14.74 12.42
C VAL A 291 -5.75 -15.76 11.33
N LEU A 292 -5.05 -15.78 10.19
CA LEU A 292 -5.40 -16.65 9.06
C LEU A 292 -5.32 -18.15 9.42
N PRO A 293 -4.25 -18.65 10.06
CA PRO A 293 -4.20 -20.05 10.48
C PRO A 293 -5.34 -20.40 11.42
N MET A 294 -5.73 -19.52 12.35
CA MET A 294 -6.88 -19.76 13.23
C MET A 294 -8.18 -19.93 12.43
N ALA A 295 -8.43 -19.07 11.45
CA ALA A 295 -9.63 -19.16 10.60
C ALA A 295 -9.64 -20.44 9.73
N LEU A 296 -8.48 -20.83 9.20
CA LEU A 296 -8.31 -22.07 8.45
C LEU A 296 -8.48 -23.31 9.35
N GLU A 297 -7.93 -23.30 10.57
CA GLU A 297 -8.06 -24.39 11.53
C GLU A 297 -9.52 -24.60 11.98
N VAL A 298 -10.26 -23.51 12.24
CA VAL A 298 -11.69 -23.62 12.53
C VAL A 298 -12.41 -24.30 11.37
N SER A 299 -12.12 -23.89 10.13
CA SER A 299 -12.72 -24.50 8.94
C SER A 299 -12.33 -25.98 8.76
N ARG A 300 -11.12 -26.37 9.19
CA ARG A 300 -10.64 -27.77 9.17
C ARG A 300 -11.36 -28.63 10.20
N LEU A 301 -11.51 -28.13 11.43
CA LEU A 301 -12.18 -28.85 12.53
C LEU A 301 -13.64 -29.20 12.20
N PHE A 302 -14.34 -28.31 11.49
CA PHE A 302 -15.72 -28.55 11.03
C PHE A 302 -15.80 -29.26 9.66
N GLY A 303 -14.67 -29.73 9.12
CA GLY A 303 -14.60 -30.41 7.81
C GLY A 303 -15.16 -31.84 7.77
N GLY A 304 -15.57 -32.40 8.93
CA GLY A 304 -16.30 -33.66 9.00
C GLY A 304 -15.45 -34.94 9.09
N PHE A 305 -14.17 -34.82 9.47
CA PHE A 305 -13.25 -35.95 9.72
C PHE A 305 -12.47 -35.76 11.01
#